data_AF-A0A535XCL1-F1
#
_entry.id   AF-A0A535XCL1-F1
#
_cell.length_a   1.000
_cell.length_b   1.000
_cell.length_c   1.000
_cell.angle_alpha   90.00
_cell.angle_beta   90.00
_cell.angle_gamma   90.00
#
_symmetry.space_group_name_H-M   'P 1'
#
loop_
_entity.id
_entity.type
_entity.pdbx_description
1 polymer ?
#
loop_
_entity_poly.entity_id
_entity_poly.type
_entity_poly.pdbx_seq_one_letter_code
_entity_poly.pdbx_strand_id
1 'polypeptide(L)'
;MQLFRTITRSLGILAVLSAAVLLGNAGPAAASNGANPLLCFDGTTDTANGDTGGAVYGGVCTRTANGAILDNSVPVGSGDYSGVYYKHSSLSGKLLGDVKQLSFNYTGVPTAGSPRISLPIDVTGDGTTDFYAFIGAFYCNDGAGLVDPIHDSTCTIFYTGGPVSGDPNWAAFVAAHPTWHVGATPFVIADDAGLWTVSNVHLGEQQAARGNKNDCKKGGWENLARADGTSFKNQGDCIQYMNTGK
;
A
#
# COMPACT_ATOMS: atom_id res chain seq x y z
N MET A 1 -48.36 12.46 62.89
CA MET A 1 -48.72 12.78 61.49
C MET A 1 -47.82 11.95 60.60
N GLN A 2 -48.27 10.75 60.22
CA GLN A 2 -48.88 10.46 58.89
C GLN A 2 -47.89 10.81 57.75
N LEU A 3 -47.49 9.92 56.84
CA LEU A 3 -48.08 8.65 56.41
C LEU A 3 -47.05 7.91 55.52
N PHE A 4 -46.83 6.61 55.75
CA PHE A 4 -46.72 5.48 54.79
C PHE A 4 -46.15 5.74 53.38
N ARG A 5 -45.23 4.92 52.82
CA ARG A 5 -45.33 3.48 52.45
C ARG A 5 -43.88 3.01 52.13
N THR A 6 -43.26 1.98 52.71
CA THR A 6 -43.49 0.52 52.63
C THR A 6 -43.72 -0.02 51.22
N ILE A 7 -42.80 -0.87 50.73
CA ILE A 7 -43.02 -2.26 50.26
C ILE A 7 -41.69 -2.76 49.65
N THR A 8 -40.93 -3.63 50.34
CA THR A 8 -40.82 -5.10 50.12
C THR A 8 -40.34 -5.46 48.70
N ARG A 9 -39.39 -6.38 48.47
CA ARG A 9 -39.30 -7.71 49.09
C ARG A 9 -38.00 -8.41 48.66
N SER A 10 -37.50 -9.22 49.58
CA SER A 10 -36.42 -10.20 49.50
C SER A 10 -36.73 -11.40 48.60
N LEU A 11 -35.68 -12.23 48.44
CA LEU A 11 -35.63 -13.68 48.14
C LEU A 11 -35.46 -14.11 46.69
N GLY A 12 -34.48 -15.01 46.50
CA GLY A 12 -34.60 -16.06 45.48
C GLY A 12 -33.30 -16.49 44.84
N ILE A 13 -32.48 -17.25 45.59
CA ILE A 13 -31.50 -18.15 44.98
C ILE A 13 -32.28 -19.16 44.12
N LEU A 14 -31.99 -19.20 42.82
CA LEU A 14 -32.24 -20.39 42.01
C LEU A 14 -31.12 -20.53 40.97
N ALA A 15 -30.21 -21.45 41.26
CA ALA A 15 -29.25 -21.94 40.30
C ALA A 15 -30.00 -22.70 39.20
N VAL A 16 -29.84 -22.27 37.96
CA VAL A 16 -30.15 -23.08 36.79
C VAL A 16 -28.84 -23.23 36.02
N LEU A 17 -28.24 -24.42 36.13
CA LEU A 17 -27.26 -24.89 35.16
C LEU A 17 -27.93 -24.86 33.79
N SER A 18 -27.48 -23.95 32.93
CA SER A 18 -27.74 -24.04 31.49
C SER A 18 -26.41 -24.23 30.80
N ALA A 19 -26.13 -25.47 30.43
CA ALA A 19 -25.14 -25.82 29.43
C ALA A 19 -25.57 -25.19 28.10
N ALA A 20 -25.08 -23.98 27.81
CA ALA A 20 -25.11 -23.42 26.48
C ALA A 20 -23.76 -23.74 25.82
N VAL A 21 -23.78 -24.79 25.00
CA VAL A 21 -22.82 -25.00 23.93
C VAL A 21 -22.90 -23.78 23.02
N LEU A 22 -22.06 -22.78 23.25
CA LEU A 22 -21.79 -21.75 22.26
C LEU A 22 -20.70 -22.29 21.35
N LEU A 23 -21.20 -22.98 20.33
CA LEU A 23 -20.58 -23.16 19.03
C LEU A 23 -19.70 -21.97 18.69
N GLY A 24 -18.46 -22.27 18.27
CA GLY A 24 -17.50 -21.28 17.86
C GLY A 24 -18.09 -20.35 16.82
N ASN A 25 -18.19 -19.07 17.18
CA ASN A 25 -18.01 -18.02 16.22
C ASN A 25 -16.51 -17.69 16.21
N ALA A 26 -15.73 -18.60 15.61
CA ALA A 26 -14.77 -18.10 14.65
C ALA A 26 -15.63 -17.31 13.66
N GLY A 27 -15.75 -15.99 13.88
CA GLY A 27 -16.21 -15.10 12.82
C GLY A 27 -15.44 -15.51 11.57
N PRO A 28 -16.05 -15.51 10.38
CA PRO A 28 -15.35 -15.95 9.18
C PRO A 28 -14.04 -15.18 9.18
N ALA A 29 -12.93 -15.89 9.44
CA ALA A 29 -11.62 -15.39 9.14
C ALA A 29 -11.79 -14.94 7.71
N ALA A 30 -11.76 -13.62 7.49
CA ALA A 30 -11.89 -13.06 6.17
C ALA A 30 -10.89 -13.86 5.36
N ALA A 31 -11.40 -14.71 4.47
CA ALA A 31 -10.55 -15.59 3.70
C ALA A 31 -9.51 -14.65 3.10
N SER A 32 -8.25 -14.78 3.50
CA SER A 32 -7.14 -14.03 2.91
C SER A 32 -7.00 -14.62 1.52
N ASN A 33 -7.84 -14.11 0.64
CA ASN A 33 -8.22 -14.77 -0.58
C ASN A 33 -7.15 -14.43 -1.60
N GLY A 34 -5.94 -15.00 -1.48
CA GLY A 34 -4.90 -15.00 -2.49
C GLY A 34 -4.51 -13.69 -3.18
N ALA A 35 -4.90 -12.54 -2.65
CA ALA A 35 -4.74 -11.23 -3.27
C ALA A 35 -3.60 -10.52 -2.57
N ASN A 36 -2.62 -10.08 -3.35
CA ASN A 36 -1.51 -9.24 -2.90
C ASN A 36 -2.05 -8.00 -2.18
N PRO A 37 -2.03 -7.96 -0.83
CA PRO A 37 -2.74 -6.93 -0.10
C PRO A 37 -1.93 -5.64 -0.11
N LEU A 38 -2.63 -4.52 -0.23
CA LEU A 38 -2.07 -3.20 0.04
C LEU A 38 -1.94 -3.06 1.56
N LEU A 39 -0.73 -2.80 2.04
CA LEU A 39 -0.36 -2.73 3.45
C LEU A 39 -0.09 -1.28 3.85
N CYS A 40 -0.32 -0.96 5.12
CA CYS A 40 0.05 0.31 5.73
C CYS A 40 1.47 0.22 6.34
N PHE A 41 2.16 1.35 6.34
CA PHE A 41 3.31 1.62 7.18
C PHE A 41 3.21 3.07 7.66
N ASP A 42 3.63 3.34 8.89
CA ASP A 42 3.55 4.67 9.47
C ASP A 42 4.54 4.84 10.62
N GLY A 43 4.81 6.10 10.98
CA GLY A 43 5.78 6.42 12.02
C GLY A 43 5.37 5.92 13.40
N THR A 44 4.06 5.79 13.69
CA THR A 44 3.58 5.29 14.99
C THR A 44 3.83 3.81 15.23
N THR A 45 4.09 3.05 14.16
CA THR A 45 4.43 1.63 14.22
C THR A 45 5.91 1.36 13.95
N ASP A 46 6.66 2.40 13.55
CA ASP A 46 8.09 2.32 13.35
C ASP A 46 8.84 2.38 14.69
N THR A 47 9.33 1.22 15.11
CA THR A 47 10.13 1.06 16.31
C THR A 47 11.64 1.23 16.03
N ALA A 48 12.03 1.79 14.88
CA ALA A 48 13.42 1.97 14.49
C ALA A 48 14.16 3.07 15.29
N ASN A 49 14.38 2.80 16.56
CA ASN A 49 15.67 2.94 17.24
C ASN A 49 15.58 2.05 18.48
N GLY A 50 16.35 0.96 18.49
CA GLY A 50 16.24 -0.15 19.44
C GLY A 50 16.07 0.24 20.92
N ASP A 51 15.50 -0.70 21.66
CA ASP A 51 15.34 -0.75 23.12
C ASP A 51 14.12 -0.02 23.69
N THR A 52 13.00 -0.74 23.80
CA THR A 52 11.92 -0.53 24.81
C THR A 52 11.18 0.83 24.84
N GLY A 53 11.52 1.79 24.00
CA GLY A 53 10.87 3.09 23.86
C GLY A 53 9.78 3.08 22.79
N GLY A 54 8.68 3.79 23.03
CA GLY A 54 7.56 3.91 22.09
C GLY A 54 7.94 4.59 20.76
N ALA A 55 6.96 4.70 19.86
CA ALA A 55 7.13 5.29 18.54
C ALA A 55 7.82 6.67 18.59
N VAL A 56 8.87 6.84 17.78
CA VAL A 56 9.67 8.06 17.69
C VAL A 56 9.06 9.06 16.71
N TYR A 57 8.25 8.58 15.77
CA TYR A 57 7.61 9.35 14.71
C TYR A 57 6.08 9.30 14.85
N GLY A 58 5.41 10.36 14.41
CA GLY A 58 3.97 10.42 14.23
C GLY A 58 3.54 9.95 12.84
N GLY A 59 2.31 10.30 12.47
CA GLY A 59 1.68 9.84 11.24
C GLY A 59 0.97 8.50 11.42
N VAL A 60 -0.26 8.40 10.91
CA VAL A 60 -1.10 7.21 11.04
C VAL A 60 -1.63 6.79 9.67
N CYS A 61 -1.37 5.54 9.29
CA CYS A 61 -1.99 4.95 8.11
C CYS A 61 -3.20 4.11 8.50
N THR A 62 -4.38 4.49 8.01
CA THR A 62 -5.61 3.71 8.22
C THR A 62 -6.10 3.10 6.91
N ARG A 63 -6.07 1.77 6.82
CA ARG A 63 -6.59 1.02 5.67
C ARG A 63 -8.06 1.36 5.39
N THR A 64 -8.38 1.57 4.12
CA THR A 64 -9.76 1.63 3.60
C THR A 64 -10.01 0.48 2.65
N ALA A 65 -11.25 0.34 2.14
CA ALA A 65 -11.60 -0.72 1.19
C ALA A 65 -10.73 -0.67 -0.08
N ASN A 66 -10.41 0.53 -0.58
CA ASN A 66 -9.74 0.75 -1.86
C ASN A 66 -8.39 1.47 -1.75
N GLY A 67 -7.83 1.60 -0.53
CA GLY A 67 -6.64 2.41 -0.30
C GLY A 67 -6.34 2.65 1.19
N ALA A 68 -5.97 3.87 1.55
CA ALA A 68 -5.73 4.26 2.94
C ALA A 68 -5.95 5.77 3.17
N ILE A 69 -6.20 6.12 4.41
CA ILE A 69 -6.08 7.49 4.93
C ILE A 69 -4.66 7.63 5.49
N LEU A 70 -3.97 8.69 5.06
CA LEU A 70 -2.63 9.09 5.49
C LEU A 70 -2.78 10.35 6.34
N ASP A 71 -2.76 10.19 7.66
CA ASP A 71 -2.98 11.28 8.62
C ASP A 71 -1.69 11.65 9.32
N ASN A 72 -1.10 12.77 8.88
CA ASN A 72 0.06 13.41 9.50
C ASN A 72 -0.34 14.79 10.09
N SER A 73 -1.62 14.98 10.42
CA SER A 73 -2.13 16.29 10.86
C SER A 73 -1.73 16.67 12.27
N VAL A 74 -1.30 15.70 13.08
CA VAL A 74 -0.85 15.89 14.46
C VAL A 74 0.65 15.61 14.53
N PRO A 75 1.49 16.66 14.63
CA PRO A 75 2.92 16.49 14.79
C PRO A 75 3.24 15.86 16.15
N VAL A 76 3.90 14.70 16.14
CA VAL A 76 4.45 14.04 17.34
C VAL A 76 5.96 14.27 17.43
N GLY A 77 6.63 14.46 16.28
CA GLY A 77 8.06 14.75 16.18
C GLY A 77 8.45 15.37 14.83
N SER A 78 9.75 15.33 14.54
CA SER A 78 10.25 15.64 13.19
C SER A 78 10.26 14.36 12.37
N GLY A 79 9.73 14.42 11.14
CA GLY A 79 9.73 13.29 10.22
C GLY A 79 8.56 12.33 10.40
N ASP A 80 7.40 12.84 10.82
CA ASP A 80 6.15 12.07 10.87
C ASP A 80 5.73 11.61 9.48
N TYR A 81 5.29 10.36 9.34
CA TYR A 81 4.95 9.82 8.03
C TYR A 81 3.87 8.74 8.10
N SER A 82 3.18 8.56 6.98
CA SER A 82 2.26 7.46 6.76
C SER A 82 2.22 7.11 5.28
N GLY A 83 2.02 5.83 4.97
CA GLY A 83 2.05 5.38 3.59
C GLY A 83 1.52 3.98 3.38
N VAL A 84 1.46 3.59 2.10
CA VAL A 84 1.04 2.26 1.68
C VAL A 84 1.97 1.64 0.64
N TYR A 85 2.06 0.33 0.66
CA TYR A 85 2.83 -0.46 -0.30
C TYR A 85 2.17 -1.82 -0.52
N TYR A 86 2.49 -2.48 -1.63
CA TYR A 86 2.09 -3.88 -1.82
C TYR A 86 3.16 -4.81 -1.29
N LYS A 87 2.75 -5.87 -0.59
CA LYS A 87 3.68 -6.89 -0.11
C LYS A 87 4.52 -7.50 -1.24
N HIS A 88 3.91 -7.67 -2.41
CA HIS A 88 4.55 -8.21 -3.60
C HIS A 88 4.40 -7.24 -4.77
N SER A 89 5.47 -6.54 -5.15
CA SER A 89 5.49 -5.75 -6.39
C SER A 89 6.26 -6.52 -7.45
N SER A 90 5.72 -6.55 -8.66
CA SER A 90 6.43 -7.04 -9.85
C SER A 90 7.47 -6.05 -10.36
N LEU A 91 7.54 -4.84 -9.81
CA LEU A 91 8.40 -3.78 -10.34
C LEU A 91 9.87 -3.98 -9.99
N SER A 92 10.19 -4.54 -8.82
CA SER A 92 11.58 -4.77 -8.40
C SER A 92 12.37 -5.54 -9.47
N GLY A 93 13.51 -4.98 -9.88
CA GLY A 93 14.38 -5.49 -10.94
C GLY A 93 13.92 -5.21 -12.37
N LYS A 94 12.77 -4.56 -12.60
CA LYS A 94 12.37 -4.11 -13.95
C LYS A 94 13.14 -2.87 -14.35
N LEU A 95 13.52 -2.79 -15.63
CA LEU A 95 13.98 -1.56 -16.25
C LEU A 95 12.89 -0.49 -16.15
N LEU A 96 13.28 0.78 -16.01
CA LEU A 96 12.31 1.88 -15.97
C LEU A 96 11.39 1.90 -17.20
N GLY A 97 11.92 1.61 -18.40
CA GLY A 97 11.11 1.53 -19.64
C GLY A 97 10.03 0.42 -19.64
N ASP A 98 10.18 -0.58 -18.78
CA ASP A 98 9.27 -1.72 -18.67
C ASP A 98 8.21 -1.56 -17.57
N VAL A 99 8.27 -0.48 -16.79
CA VAL A 99 7.23 -0.15 -15.80
C VAL A 99 5.97 0.27 -16.54
N LYS A 100 4.86 -0.44 -16.30
CA LYS A 100 3.54 -0.19 -16.92
C LYS A 100 2.46 0.25 -15.94
N GLN A 101 2.76 0.22 -14.63
CA GLN A 101 1.80 0.55 -13.57
C GLN A 101 2.54 1.30 -12.48
N LEU A 102 2.20 2.58 -12.33
CA LEU A 102 2.74 3.43 -11.29
C LEU A 102 1.75 4.58 -11.09
N SER A 103 0.73 4.38 -10.25
CA SER A 103 -0.30 5.40 -10.08
C SER A 103 -1.03 5.31 -8.74
N PHE A 104 -1.68 6.40 -8.34
CA PHE A 104 -2.67 6.39 -7.26
C PHE A 104 -3.62 7.58 -7.39
N ASN A 105 -4.87 7.39 -7.00
CA ASN A 105 -5.81 8.50 -6.81
C ASN A 105 -5.61 9.11 -5.44
N TYR A 106 -5.86 10.42 -5.29
CA TYR A 106 -5.79 11.09 -4.01
C TYR A 106 -6.88 12.14 -3.78
N THR A 107 -7.15 12.41 -2.51
CA THR A 107 -7.88 13.59 -2.03
C THR A 107 -7.08 14.27 -0.92
N GLY A 108 -7.40 15.52 -0.63
CA GLY A 108 -6.61 16.40 0.24
C GLY A 108 -5.84 17.44 -0.57
N VAL A 109 -5.20 18.38 0.12
CA VAL A 109 -4.40 19.44 -0.51
C VAL A 109 -2.97 18.93 -0.68
N PRO A 110 -2.48 18.69 -1.91
CA PRO A 110 -1.13 18.19 -2.09
C PRO A 110 -0.10 19.27 -1.75
N THR A 111 1.01 18.84 -1.18
CA THR A 111 2.22 19.63 -0.92
C THR A 111 3.34 19.15 -1.82
N ALA A 112 4.42 19.92 -1.93
CA ALA A 112 5.58 19.53 -2.74
C ALA A 112 6.15 18.15 -2.37
N GLY A 113 6.03 17.72 -1.10
CA GLY A 113 6.46 16.40 -0.65
C GLY A 113 5.35 15.33 -0.66
N SER A 114 4.06 15.69 -0.50
CA SER A 114 3.02 14.72 -0.14
C SER A 114 1.65 14.92 -0.83
N PRO A 115 0.91 13.84 -1.09
CA PRO A 115 1.36 12.45 -1.13
C PRO A 115 2.21 12.21 -2.39
N ARG A 116 3.12 11.25 -2.35
CA ARG A 116 3.98 10.90 -3.49
C ARG A 116 4.22 9.40 -3.61
N ILE A 117 4.57 8.96 -4.81
CA ILE A 117 5.24 7.68 -5.00
C ILE A 117 6.74 7.89 -4.75
N SER A 118 7.31 7.07 -3.88
CA SER A 118 8.75 6.90 -3.76
C SER A 118 9.13 5.61 -4.50
N LEU A 119 9.86 5.77 -5.60
CA LEU A 119 10.33 4.69 -6.46
C LEU A 119 11.80 4.41 -6.15
N PRO A 120 12.15 3.27 -5.54
CA PRO A 120 13.54 2.91 -5.31
C PRO A 120 14.23 2.67 -6.66
N ILE A 121 15.42 3.24 -6.85
CA ILE A 121 16.20 3.17 -8.09
C ILE A 121 17.48 2.38 -7.84
N ASP A 122 17.74 1.44 -8.73
CA ASP A 122 18.99 0.69 -8.84
C ASP A 122 19.69 1.10 -10.16
N VAL A 123 20.74 1.89 -10.02
CA VAL A 123 21.56 2.39 -11.13
C VAL A 123 22.58 1.35 -11.57
N THR A 124 23.04 0.50 -10.65
CA THR A 124 24.12 -0.46 -10.89
C THR A 124 23.64 -1.81 -11.43
N GLY A 125 22.35 -2.11 -11.26
CA GLY A 125 21.74 -3.40 -11.61
C GLY A 125 22.09 -4.52 -10.64
N ASP A 126 22.51 -4.20 -9.41
CA ASP A 126 22.93 -5.19 -8.41
C ASP A 126 21.78 -5.70 -7.52
N GLY A 127 20.57 -5.17 -7.71
CA GLY A 127 19.38 -5.49 -6.93
C GLY A 127 19.24 -4.68 -5.63
N THR A 128 20.06 -3.64 -5.46
CA THR A 128 20.04 -2.73 -4.30
C THR A 128 19.53 -1.36 -4.70
N THR A 129 18.81 -0.71 -3.79
CA THR A 129 18.41 0.69 -4.00
C THR A 129 19.60 1.62 -3.75
N ASP A 130 20.00 2.37 -4.77
CA ASP A 130 21.00 3.43 -4.68
C ASP A 130 20.38 4.75 -4.17
N PHE A 131 19.20 5.09 -4.68
CA PHE A 131 18.43 6.27 -4.27
C PHE A 131 16.93 6.13 -4.61
N TYR A 132 16.16 7.19 -4.35
CA TYR A 132 14.74 7.25 -4.66
C TYR A 132 14.45 8.31 -5.72
N ALA A 133 13.58 7.96 -6.66
CA ALA A 133 12.82 8.91 -7.45
C ALA A 133 11.48 9.21 -6.75
N PHE A 134 11.00 10.42 -6.93
CA PHE A 134 9.84 11.00 -6.27
C PHE A 134 8.86 11.49 -7.32
N ILE A 135 7.65 10.93 -7.30
CA ILE A 135 6.54 11.37 -8.16
C ILE A 135 5.41 11.85 -7.25
N GLY A 136 5.38 13.16 -7.02
CA GLY A 136 4.47 13.80 -6.08
C GLY A 136 3.18 14.29 -6.71
N ALA A 137 2.08 14.18 -5.97
CA ALA A 137 0.78 14.73 -6.36
C ALA A 137 0.90 16.19 -6.78
N PHE A 138 1.60 17.04 -6.01
CA PHE A 138 1.76 18.45 -6.33
C PHE A 138 2.38 18.72 -7.71
N TYR A 139 3.31 17.88 -8.15
CA TYR A 139 4.00 18.02 -9.44
C TYR A 139 3.35 17.24 -10.59
N CYS A 140 2.28 16.51 -10.29
CA CYS A 140 1.38 15.89 -11.26
C CYS A 140 0.03 16.62 -11.34
N ASN A 141 -0.22 17.60 -10.47
CA ASN A 141 -1.57 18.11 -10.25
C ASN A 141 -1.96 19.15 -11.31
N ASP A 142 -2.55 18.66 -12.39
CA ASP A 142 -3.39 19.41 -13.31
C ASP A 142 -4.84 19.61 -12.79
N GLY A 143 -5.12 19.18 -11.57
CA GLY A 143 -6.45 19.17 -10.94
C GLY A 143 -7.17 17.81 -10.99
N ALA A 144 -6.56 16.76 -11.54
CA ALA A 144 -7.22 15.47 -11.75
C ALA A 144 -7.38 14.59 -10.50
N GLY A 145 -6.68 14.89 -9.39
CA GLY A 145 -6.71 14.02 -8.20
C GLY A 145 -6.10 12.63 -8.45
N LEU A 146 -5.19 12.53 -9.42
CA LEU A 146 -4.52 11.32 -9.87
C LEU A 146 -3.02 11.62 -10.01
N VAL A 147 -2.20 10.69 -9.56
CA VAL A 147 -0.79 10.61 -9.93
C VAL A 147 -0.64 9.43 -10.87
N ASP A 148 -0.28 9.68 -12.13
CA ASP A 148 -0.03 8.64 -13.14
C ASP A 148 1.09 9.08 -14.10
N PRO A 149 2.36 9.10 -13.65
CA PRO A 149 3.49 9.57 -14.45
C PRO A 149 3.63 8.88 -15.82
N ILE A 150 3.11 7.66 -15.98
CA ILE A 150 3.23 6.89 -17.20
C ILE A 150 2.35 7.47 -18.32
N HIS A 151 1.15 7.96 -17.96
CA HIS A 151 0.17 8.47 -18.92
C HIS A 151 -0.06 9.99 -18.83
N ASP A 152 0.38 10.61 -17.73
CA ASP A 152 0.30 12.04 -17.51
C ASP A 152 1.68 12.69 -17.72
N SER A 153 1.80 13.41 -18.84
CA SER A 153 3.02 14.13 -19.19
C SER A 153 3.28 15.37 -18.35
N THR A 154 2.38 15.75 -17.44
CA THR A 154 2.56 16.89 -16.52
C THR A 154 3.35 16.50 -15.27
N CYS A 155 3.39 15.20 -14.93
CA CYS A 155 4.11 14.66 -13.79
C CYS A 155 5.62 14.87 -13.90
N THR A 156 6.15 15.85 -13.17
CA THR A 156 7.61 16.03 -13.06
C THR A 156 8.22 14.98 -12.13
N ILE A 157 9.32 14.37 -12.55
CA ILE A 157 10.04 13.33 -11.80
C ILE A 157 11.26 13.95 -11.12
N PHE A 158 11.30 13.88 -9.79
CA PHE A 158 12.48 14.30 -9.01
C PHE A 158 13.23 13.07 -8.52
N TYR A 159 14.52 13.18 -8.23
CA TYR A 159 15.27 12.11 -7.59
C TYR A 159 16.48 12.66 -6.83
N THR A 160 17.00 11.90 -5.87
CA THR A 160 18.17 12.31 -5.08
C THR A 160 19.39 12.52 -5.98
N GLY A 161 19.98 13.71 -5.92
CA GLY A 161 21.14 14.06 -6.75
C GLY A 161 20.82 14.43 -8.20
N GLY A 162 19.53 14.47 -8.58
CA GLY A 162 19.08 14.91 -9.89
C GLY A 162 19.04 16.43 -10.08
N PRO A 163 18.66 16.90 -11.28
CA PRO A 163 18.44 18.32 -11.55
C PRO A 163 17.40 18.91 -10.60
N VAL A 164 17.61 20.15 -10.16
CA VAL A 164 16.65 20.88 -9.30
C VAL A 164 15.29 21.06 -10.00
N SER A 165 15.27 21.11 -11.33
CA SER A 165 14.04 21.17 -12.11
C SER A 165 13.27 19.86 -12.20
N GLY A 166 13.90 18.73 -11.83
CA GLY A 166 13.43 17.40 -12.17
C GLY A 166 13.46 17.11 -13.67
N ASP A 167 13.10 15.88 -14.03
CA ASP A 167 12.79 15.50 -15.40
C ASP A 167 11.32 15.83 -15.71
N PRO A 168 11.03 16.40 -16.89
CA PRO A 168 9.73 17.00 -17.16
C PRO A 168 8.58 15.98 -17.22
N ASN A 169 8.88 14.69 -17.44
CA ASN A 169 7.91 13.59 -17.43
C ASN A 169 8.62 12.24 -17.38
N TRP A 170 7.83 11.17 -17.20
CA TRP A 170 8.32 9.79 -17.20
C TRP A 170 9.10 9.42 -18.46
N ALA A 171 8.64 9.84 -19.65
CA ALA A 171 9.31 9.51 -20.90
C ALA A 171 10.70 10.13 -20.97
N ALA A 172 10.87 11.38 -20.51
CA ALA A 172 12.17 12.04 -20.42
C ALA A 172 13.08 11.35 -19.40
N PHE A 173 12.56 11.03 -18.21
CA PHE A 173 13.29 10.30 -17.17
C PHE A 173 13.80 8.94 -17.67
N VAL A 174 12.94 8.14 -18.31
CA VAL A 174 13.31 6.84 -18.90
C VAL A 174 14.34 7.01 -20.02
N ALA A 175 14.18 8.01 -20.88
CA ALA A 175 15.09 8.24 -22.01
C ALA A 175 16.49 8.67 -21.54
N ALA A 176 16.58 9.45 -20.47
CA ALA A 176 17.85 9.83 -19.85
C ALA A 176 18.55 8.66 -19.13
N HIS A 177 17.77 7.67 -18.69
CA HIS A 177 18.22 6.59 -17.82
C HIS A 177 17.81 5.18 -18.32
N PRO A 178 18.22 4.78 -19.53
CA PRO A 178 17.72 3.56 -20.17
C PRO A 178 18.16 2.25 -19.51
N THR A 179 19.15 2.30 -18.61
CA THR A 179 19.71 1.12 -17.93
C THR A 179 19.34 1.02 -16.46
N TRP A 180 18.62 2.00 -15.91
CA TRP A 180 18.23 1.99 -14.50
C TRP A 180 17.08 1.02 -14.28
N HIS A 181 17.08 0.40 -13.10
CA HIS A 181 16.06 -0.54 -12.67
C HIS A 181 15.33 0.01 -11.44
N VAL A 182 14.16 -0.56 -11.17
CA VAL A 182 13.49 -0.38 -9.88
C VAL A 182 14.20 -1.25 -8.84
N GLY A 183 14.81 -0.65 -7.82
CA GLY A 183 15.69 -1.36 -6.88
C GLY A 183 14.96 -2.20 -5.82
N ALA A 184 13.76 -1.80 -5.42
CA ALA A 184 12.97 -2.47 -4.39
C ALA A 184 11.48 -2.16 -4.55
N THR A 185 10.67 -2.63 -3.60
CA THR A 185 9.22 -2.39 -3.59
C THR A 185 8.89 -0.89 -3.51
N PRO A 186 8.19 -0.33 -4.51
CA PRO A 186 7.75 1.06 -4.44
C PRO A 186 6.61 1.25 -3.44
N PHE A 187 6.43 2.50 -3.01
CA PHE A 187 5.40 2.83 -2.03
C PHE A 187 4.84 4.25 -2.26
N VAL A 188 3.60 4.45 -1.83
CA VAL A 188 3.03 5.79 -1.68
C VAL A 188 3.26 6.26 -0.25
N ILE A 189 3.73 7.49 -0.07
CA ILE A 189 4.01 8.08 1.24
C ILE A 189 3.50 9.52 1.31
N ALA A 190 3.10 9.91 2.50
CA ALA A 190 3.02 11.30 2.93
C ALA A 190 3.94 11.47 4.15
N ASP A 191 4.77 12.50 4.13
CA ASP A 191 5.72 12.89 5.19
C ASP A 191 5.75 14.41 5.43
N ASP A 192 4.81 15.15 4.81
CA ASP A 192 4.45 16.51 5.21
C ASP A 192 3.26 16.47 6.18
N ALA A 193 3.08 17.57 6.92
CA ALA A 193 1.90 17.75 7.76
C ALA A 193 0.63 17.89 6.90
N GLY A 194 -0.38 17.07 7.17
CA GLY A 194 -1.63 17.11 6.43
C GLY A 194 -2.44 15.82 6.55
N LEU A 195 -3.54 15.77 5.78
CA LEU A 195 -4.45 14.64 5.74
C LEU A 195 -4.81 14.34 4.29
N TRP A 196 -4.54 13.12 3.86
CA TRP A 196 -4.82 12.66 2.50
C TRP A 196 -5.54 11.33 2.53
N THR A 197 -6.38 11.08 1.52
CA THR A 197 -6.83 9.73 1.22
C THR A 197 -6.19 9.31 -0.09
N VAL A 198 -5.55 8.15 -0.10
CA VAL A 198 -5.04 7.52 -1.32
C VAL A 198 -5.91 6.32 -1.67
N SER A 199 -6.18 6.10 -2.95
CA SER A 199 -7.02 5.00 -3.42
C SER A 199 -6.61 4.54 -4.81
N ASN A 200 -7.09 3.37 -5.25
CA ASN A 200 -6.74 2.79 -6.55
C ASN A 200 -5.22 2.81 -6.79
N VAL A 201 -4.47 2.36 -5.78
CA VAL A 201 -3.01 2.38 -5.79
C VAL A 201 -2.53 1.26 -6.70
N HIS A 202 -1.72 1.62 -7.68
CA HIS A 202 -1.07 0.73 -8.63
C HIS A 202 0.44 0.88 -8.53
N LEU A 203 1.15 -0.13 -8.02
CA LEU A 203 2.60 -0.13 -7.87
C LEU A 203 3.19 -1.45 -8.40
N GLY A 204 2.65 -1.88 -9.55
CA GLY A 204 2.91 -3.18 -10.17
C GLY A 204 2.53 -4.35 -9.26
N GLU A 205 1.45 -4.20 -8.52
CA GLU A 205 0.82 -5.28 -7.78
C GLU A 205 0.58 -6.47 -8.70
N GLN A 206 1.10 -7.63 -8.33
CA GLN A 206 0.75 -8.84 -9.04
C GLN A 206 -0.71 -9.18 -8.75
N GLN A 207 -1.50 -9.31 -9.82
CA GLN A 207 -2.90 -9.69 -9.70
C GLN A 207 -2.97 -11.16 -9.28
N ALA A 208 -3.89 -11.49 -8.39
CA ALA A 208 -4.14 -12.88 -8.06
C ALA A 208 -4.58 -13.63 -9.33
N ALA A 209 -3.90 -14.72 -9.66
CA ALA A 209 -4.34 -15.66 -10.67
C ALA A 209 -5.72 -16.20 -10.28
N ARG A 210 -6.78 -15.70 -10.92
CA ARG A 210 -8.16 -16.16 -10.68
C ARG A 210 -8.90 -16.44 -11.97
N GLY A 211 -9.60 -17.57 -11.99
CA GLY A 211 -10.69 -17.83 -12.92
C GLY A 211 -10.28 -18.49 -14.23
N ASN A 212 -9.42 -17.86 -15.05
CA ASN A 212 -9.25 -18.29 -16.44
C ASN A 212 -7.79 -18.54 -16.84
N LYS A 213 -7.49 -19.78 -17.26
CA LYS A 213 -6.19 -20.14 -17.84
C LYS A 213 -5.79 -19.34 -19.09
N ASN A 214 -6.73 -18.68 -19.75
CA ASN A 214 -6.43 -17.80 -20.88
C ASN A 214 -5.71 -16.52 -20.43
N ASP A 215 -5.87 -16.09 -19.19
CA ASP A 215 -5.20 -14.91 -18.63
C ASP A 215 -3.69 -15.16 -18.47
N CYS A 216 -3.29 -16.43 -18.39
CA CYS A 216 -1.88 -16.83 -18.40
C CYS A 216 -1.24 -16.72 -19.78
N LYS A 217 -2.00 -16.68 -20.88
CA LYS A 217 -1.46 -16.78 -22.24
C LYS A 217 -0.84 -15.47 -22.70
N LYS A 218 0.07 -15.54 -23.68
CA LYS A 218 0.69 -14.36 -24.33
C LYS A 218 1.40 -13.43 -23.34
N GLY A 219 2.09 -14.00 -22.34
CA GLY A 219 2.82 -13.23 -21.33
C GLY A 219 1.97 -12.76 -20.14
N GLY A 220 0.64 -12.98 -20.15
CA GLY A 220 -0.21 -12.53 -19.04
C GLY A 220 0.14 -13.15 -17.67
N TRP A 221 0.79 -14.32 -17.66
CA TRP A 221 1.31 -14.97 -16.44
C TRP A 221 2.34 -14.14 -15.67
N GLU A 222 3.05 -13.21 -16.32
CA GLU A 222 4.12 -12.41 -15.69
C GLU A 222 3.58 -11.42 -14.64
N ASN A 223 2.34 -10.99 -14.81
CA ASN A 223 1.66 -10.06 -13.91
C ASN A 223 0.69 -10.77 -12.96
N LEU A 224 0.66 -12.10 -12.98
CA LEU A 224 -0.16 -12.93 -12.12
C LEU A 224 0.69 -13.58 -11.03
N ALA A 225 0.12 -13.71 -9.83
CA ALA A 225 0.70 -14.46 -8.73
C ALA A 225 -0.23 -15.56 -8.25
N ARG A 226 0.34 -16.61 -7.68
CA ARG A 226 -0.41 -17.60 -6.90
C ARG A 226 -1.03 -16.94 -5.67
N ALA A 227 -1.96 -17.65 -5.02
CA ALA A 227 -2.59 -17.18 -3.79
C ALA A 227 -1.61 -16.90 -2.64
N ASP A 228 -0.41 -17.49 -2.66
CA ASP A 228 0.65 -17.21 -1.68
C ASP A 228 1.55 -16.01 -2.07
N GLY A 229 1.26 -15.34 -3.19
CA GLY A 229 2.04 -14.23 -3.72
C GLY A 229 3.26 -14.65 -4.54
N THR A 230 3.48 -15.94 -4.78
CA THR A 230 4.61 -16.39 -5.60
C THR A 230 4.34 -16.22 -7.10
N SER A 231 5.35 -15.74 -7.82
CA SER A 231 5.33 -15.61 -9.29
C SER A 231 5.29 -16.97 -9.98
N PHE A 232 4.68 -17.02 -11.17
CA PHE A 232 4.79 -18.18 -12.06
C PHE A 232 6.15 -18.19 -12.75
N LYS A 233 6.69 -19.39 -13.03
CA LYS A 233 7.98 -19.56 -13.71
C LYS A 233 7.86 -19.40 -15.22
N ASN A 234 6.69 -19.72 -15.77
CA ASN A 234 6.36 -19.62 -17.18
C ASN A 234 4.84 -19.74 -17.39
N GLN A 235 4.39 -19.54 -18.63
CA GLN A 235 2.99 -19.70 -19.01
C GLN A 235 2.41 -21.08 -18.63
N GLY A 236 3.19 -22.16 -18.78
CA GLY A 236 2.74 -23.51 -18.48
C GLY A 236 2.42 -23.71 -17.00
N ASP A 237 3.28 -23.17 -16.14
CA ASP A 237 3.12 -23.15 -14.67
C ASP A 237 1.85 -22.39 -14.25
N CYS A 238 1.61 -21.21 -14.82
CA CYS A 238 0.37 -20.46 -14.59
C CYS A 238 -0.87 -21.24 -15.07
N ILE A 239 -0.84 -21.79 -16.29
CA ILE A 239 -1.97 -22.57 -16.82
C ILE A 239 -2.23 -23.80 -15.95
N GLN A 240 -1.18 -24.47 -15.48
CA GLN A 240 -1.31 -25.61 -14.57
C GLN A 240 -2.00 -25.17 -13.28
N TYR A 241 -1.50 -24.13 -12.62
CA TYR A 241 -2.11 -23.58 -11.42
C TYR A 241 -3.57 -23.21 -11.62
N MET A 242 -3.93 -22.59 -12.76
CA MET A 242 -5.32 -22.26 -13.09
C MET A 242 -6.22 -23.49 -13.27
N ASN A 243 -5.67 -24.63 -13.72
CA ASN A 243 -6.44 -25.86 -13.88
C ASN A 243 -6.56 -26.67 -12.59
N THR A 244 -5.53 -26.65 -11.73
CA THR A 244 -5.38 -27.60 -10.61
C THR A 244 -5.41 -26.94 -9.23
N GLY A 245 -5.22 -25.63 -9.15
CA GLY A 245 -4.95 -24.90 -7.91
C GLY A 245 -3.59 -25.22 -7.28
N LYS A 246 -2.67 -25.84 -8.02
CA LYS A 246 -1.35 -26.29 -7.56
C LYS A 246 -0.24 -25.84 -8.51
#